data_AF-A0A7I4Z3N0-F1
#
_entry.id   AF-A0A7I4Z3N0-F1
#
_cell.length_a   1.000
_cell.length_b   1.000
_cell.length_c   1.000
_cell.angle_alpha   90.00
_cell.angle_beta   90.00
_cell.angle_gamma   90.00
#
_symmetry.space_group_name_H-M   'P 1'
#
loop_
_entity.id
_entity.type
_entity.pdbx_description
1 polymer ?
#
loop_
_entity_poly.entity_id
_entity_poly.type
_entity_poly.pdbx_seq_one_letter_code
_entity_poly.pdbx_strand_id
1 'polypeptide(L)'
;YTRLSPYDSTLHTQPMEDSSDFCDAAPFLEDEEWYRDAIPNDPAVMTHIREIAVKGRTSTPWLSVKMKIPARIEYCVKIVENYQRRCLGVRVDLSEDSEGRVLLDSISEKVLSFTDVPFTWRRFCELLYDPLRNYSDVSKYIRALSRVIDVQMTEKECQANLRLQPQPIQSFTPVQIFFDEGNLKMSDRKRINKSVEDAKKRLKLAIEEEKENRYLKANGHK
;
A
#
# COMPACT_ATOMS: atom_id res chain seq x y z
N TYR A 1 -41.23 5.03 -54.11
CA TYR A 1 -40.13 5.99 -53.89
C TYR A 1 -40.71 7.23 -53.22
N THR A 2 -40.63 7.29 -51.90
CA THR A 2 -41.16 8.42 -51.11
C THR A 2 -40.06 8.87 -50.18
N ARG A 3 -39.55 10.09 -50.41
CA ARG A 3 -38.62 10.79 -49.50
C ARG A 3 -39.42 11.30 -48.30
N LEU A 4 -38.90 11.07 -47.09
CA LEU A 4 -39.24 11.85 -45.91
C LEU A 4 -37.94 12.37 -45.26
N SER A 5 -38.06 13.62 -44.82
CA SER A 5 -37.06 14.54 -44.26
C SER A 5 -36.45 14.06 -42.93
N PRO A 6 -35.18 14.40 -42.61
CA PRO A 6 -34.65 14.23 -41.26
C PRO A 6 -35.00 15.48 -40.41
N TYR A 7 -35.77 15.27 -39.35
CA TYR A 7 -35.94 16.24 -38.26
C TYR A 7 -34.92 15.95 -37.16
N ASP A 8 -34.35 17.05 -36.66
CA ASP A 8 -33.82 17.32 -35.32
C ASP A 8 -33.04 16.24 -34.54
N SER A 9 -31.81 16.59 -34.17
CA SER A 9 -31.08 15.96 -33.07
C SER A 9 -30.37 17.04 -32.27
N THR A 10 -31.11 17.66 -31.35
CA THR A 10 -30.54 18.45 -30.26
C THR A 10 -30.25 17.57 -29.05
N LEU A 11 -29.10 17.84 -28.42
CA LEU A 11 -28.69 17.50 -27.04
C LEU A 11 -28.09 16.09 -26.83
N HIS A 12 -26.81 16.02 -26.49
CA HIS A 12 -26.35 16.14 -25.10
C HIS A 12 -24.87 15.74 -25.03
N THR A 13 -23.98 16.74 -25.00
CA THR A 13 -22.55 16.52 -24.74
C THR A 13 -22.41 16.15 -23.26
N GLN A 14 -22.15 14.89 -22.94
CA GLN A 14 -21.76 14.51 -21.59
C GLN A 14 -20.31 14.92 -21.33
N PRO A 15 -19.97 15.43 -20.13
CA PRO A 15 -18.59 15.71 -19.77
C PRO A 15 -17.83 14.39 -19.60
N MET A 16 -16.61 14.38 -20.13
CA MET A 16 -15.62 13.33 -19.92
C MET A 16 -15.26 13.32 -18.43
N GLU A 17 -15.79 12.36 -17.69
CA GLU A 17 -15.46 12.15 -16.28
C GLU A 17 -13.97 11.80 -16.17
N ASP A 18 -13.29 12.51 -15.25
CA ASP A 18 -11.95 12.20 -14.78
C ASP A 18 -11.91 10.74 -14.31
N SER A 19 -11.32 9.89 -15.14
CA SER A 19 -11.03 8.50 -14.80
C SER A 19 -9.95 8.51 -13.71
N SER A 20 -10.43 8.49 -12.46
CA SER A 20 -9.66 8.02 -11.33
C SER A 20 -9.47 6.51 -11.48
N ASP A 21 -8.55 6.10 -12.34
CA ASP A 21 -8.10 4.71 -12.52
C ASP A 21 -7.23 4.25 -11.35
N PHE A 22 -7.72 4.47 -10.14
CA PHE A 22 -7.12 3.95 -8.93
C PHE A 22 -8.23 3.65 -7.93
N CYS A 23 -8.86 2.48 -8.09
CA CYS A 23 -9.43 1.63 -7.03
C CYS A 23 -10.25 0.41 -7.52
N ASP A 24 -10.25 0.06 -8.81
CA ASP A 24 -10.92 -1.17 -9.30
C ASP A 24 -9.99 -2.39 -9.38
N ALA A 25 -9.12 -2.57 -8.39
CA ALA A 25 -8.36 -3.83 -8.25
C ALA A 25 -9.17 -4.95 -7.56
N ALA A 26 -10.36 -4.62 -7.04
CA ALA A 26 -11.25 -5.54 -6.35
C ALA A 26 -12.26 -6.37 -7.21
N PRO A 27 -12.30 -6.34 -8.57
CA PRO A 27 -13.07 -7.32 -9.34
C PRO A 27 -12.42 -8.71 -9.45
N PHE A 28 -11.18 -8.88 -8.96
CA PHE A 28 -10.25 -9.90 -9.47
C PHE A 28 -10.25 -11.26 -8.74
N LEU A 29 -11.20 -11.51 -7.83
CA LEU A 29 -11.20 -12.69 -6.95
C LEU A 29 -12.51 -13.50 -6.96
N GLU A 30 -13.54 -13.09 -7.68
CA GLU A 30 -14.88 -13.70 -7.62
C GLU A 30 -14.98 -15.09 -8.25
N ASP A 31 -14.08 -15.43 -9.19
CA ASP A 31 -14.10 -16.70 -9.91
C ASP A 31 -13.43 -17.86 -9.15
N GLU A 32 -12.72 -17.57 -8.07
CA GLU A 32 -12.01 -18.57 -7.29
C GLU A 32 -12.88 -19.02 -6.11
N GLU A 33 -13.27 -20.30 -6.11
CA GLU A 33 -14.18 -20.92 -5.13
C GLU A 33 -13.75 -20.67 -3.67
N TRP A 34 -12.44 -20.57 -3.42
CA TRP A 34 -11.88 -20.30 -2.10
C TRP A 34 -12.09 -18.86 -1.58
N TYR A 35 -12.48 -17.90 -2.44
CA TYR A 35 -12.79 -16.52 -2.05
C TYR A 35 -14.16 -16.40 -1.36
N ARG A 36 -15.13 -17.21 -1.78
CA ARG A 36 -16.51 -17.17 -1.27
C ARG A 36 -16.63 -17.73 0.15
N ASP A 37 -15.84 -18.73 0.50
CA ASP A 37 -15.92 -19.44 1.79
C ASP A 37 -14.84 -19.03 2.80
N ALA A 38 -14.08 -17.97 2.49
CA ALA A 38 -12.93 -17.59 3.27
C ALA A 38 -13.35 -16.88 4.59
N ILE A 39 -13.15 -17.58 5.72
CA ILE A 39 -13.02 -17.06 7.10
C ILE A 39 -12.21 -15.73 7.27
N PRO A 40 -11.22 -15.35 6.43
CA PRO A 40 -10.37 -14.14 6.57
C PRO A 40 -11.03 -12.76 6.49
N ASN A 41 -12.35 -12.68 6.23
CA ASN A 41 -13.11 -11.42 6.20
C ASN A 41 -14.07 -11.27 7.39
N ASP A 42 -13.79 -11.95 8.51
CA ASP A 42 -14.52 -11.72 9.76
C ASP A 42 -14.71 -10.21 10.04
N PRO A 43 -15.95 -9.71 10.16
CA PRO A 43 -16.22 -8.28 10.26
C PRO A 43 -15.54 -7.62 11.46
N ALA A 44 -15.36 -8.33 12.58
CA ALA A 44 -14.71 -7.80 13.76
C ALA A 44 -13.19 -7.65 13.52
N VAL A 45 -12.57 -8.62 12.85
CA VAL A 45 -11.15 -8.54 12.47
C VAL A 45 -10.91 -7.40 11.49
N MET A 46 -11.76 -7.26 10.48
CA MET A 46 -11.63 -6.21 9.48
C MET A 46 -11.89 -4.82 10.06
N THR A 47 -12.86 -4.69 10.96
CA THR A 47 -13.11 -3.45 11.69
C THR A 47 -11.89 -3.06 12.53
N HIS A 48 -11.35 -4.00 13.32
CA HIS A 48 -10.14 -3.78 14.11
C HIS A 48 -8.96 -3.31 13.26
N ILE A 49 -8.67 -4.02 12.16
CA ILE A 49 -7.56 -3.68 11.26
C ILE A 49 -7.76 -2.28 10.65
N ARG A 50 -8.96 -2.00 10.13
CA ARG A 50 -9.28 -0.70 9.53
C ARG A 50 -9.13 0.44 10.52
N GLU A 51 -9.71 0.31 11.71
CA GLU A 51 -9.69 1.36 12.72
C GLU A 51 -8.27 1.68 13.17
N ILE A 52 -7.44 0.67 13.38
CA ILE A 52 -6.04 0.88 13.76
C ILE A 52 -5.26 1.49 12.59
N ALA A 53 -5.41 0.98 11.36
CA ALA A 53 -4.69 1.51 10.20
C ALA A 53 -5.01 2.99 9.95
N VAL A 54 -6.29 3.38 10.05
CA VAL A 54 -6.76 4.74 9.74
C VAL A 54 -6.64 5.68 10.95
N LYS A 55 -7.17 5.27 12.10
CA LYS A 55 -7.31 6.12 13.30
C LYS A 55 -6.18 5.92 14.30
N GLY A 56 -5.40 4.84 14.20
CA GLY A 56 -4.36 4.48 15.17
C GLY A 56 -4.89 3.87 16.47
N ARG A 57 -6.20 3.62 16.59
CA ARG A 57 -6.84 3.06 17.78
C ARG A 57 -8.14 2.34 17.41
N THR A 58 -8.57 1.43 18.27
CA THR A 58 -9.75 0.59 18.08
C THR A 58 -10.47 0.38 19.42
N SER A 59 -11.76 0.11 19.37
CA SER A 59 -12.53 -0.37 20.53
C SER A 59 -12.56 -1.91 20.63
N THR A 60 -12.16 -2.62 19.57
CA THR A 60 -12.12 -4.08 19.55
C THR A 60 -10.94 -4.61 20.36
N PRO A 61 -11.15 -5.49 21.36
CA PRO A 61 -10.06 -6.03 22.17
C PRO A 61 -9.12 -6.92 21.36
N TRP A 62 -7.81 -6.79 21.58
CA TRP A 62 -6.76 -7.60 20.95
C TRP A 62 -7.05 -9.11 21.00
N LEU A 63 -7.38 -9.63 22.20
CA LEU A 63 -7.66 -11.04 22.44
C LEU A 63 -8.82 -11.58 21.57
N SER A 64 -9.78 -10.74 21.19
CA SER A 64 -10.94 -11.15 20.39
C SER A 64 -10.60 -11.38 18.92
N VAL A 65 -9.52 -10.76 18.42
CA VAL A 65 -9.12 -10.83 17.01
C VAL A 65 -7.81 -11.58 16.79
N LYS A 66 -6.94 -11.65 17.80
CA LYS A 66 -5.58 -12.23 17.73
C LYS A 66 -5.54 -13.59 17.03
N MET A 67 -6.42 -14.51 17.43
CA MET A 67 -6.46 -15.88 16.88
C MET A 67 -6.86 -15.95 15.41
N LYS A 68 -7.46 -14.87 14.86
CA LYS A 68 -7.93 -14.79 13.48
C LYS A 68 -6.95 -14.04 12.56
N ILE A 69 -5.95 -13.36 13.13
CA ILE A 69 -4.95 -12.60 12.36
C ILE A 69 -4.14 -13.49 11.40
N PRO A 70 -3.66 -14.69 11.76
CA PRO A 70 -2.93 -15.55 10.82
C PRO A 70 -3.70 -15.84 9.53
N ALA A 71 -5.00 -16.15 9.63
CA ALA A 71 -5.86 -16.35 8.46
C ALA A 71 -5.95 -15.10 7.58
N ARG A 72 -5.95 -13.90 8.19
CA ARG A 72 -5.93 -12.65 7.45
C ARG A 72 -4.59 -12.40 6.75
N ILE A 73 -3.47 -12.76 7.38
CA ILE A 73 -2.14 -12.64 6.77
C ILE A 73 -2.07 -13.52 5.52
N GLU A 74 -2.44 -14.79 5.63
CA GLU A 74 -2.50 -15.76 4.52
C GLU A 74 -3.34 -15.23 3.35
N TYR A 75 -4.52 -14.68 3.66
CA TYR A 75 -5.38 -14.06 2.66
C TYR A 75 -4.70 -12.89 1.92
N CYS A 76 -4.01 -12.01 2.65
CA CYS A 76 -3.31 -10.89 2.04
C CYS A 76 -2.12 -11.36 1.18
N VAL A 77 -1.39 -12.39 1.60
CA VAL A 77 -0.32 -13.01 0.80
C VAL A 77 -0.88 -13.53 -0.52
N LYS A 78 -2.01 -14.24 -0.48
CA LYS A 78 -2.69 -14.73 -1.70
C LYS A 78 -3.15 -13.61 -2.62
N ILE A 79 -3.61 -12.48 -2.09
CA ILE A 79 -3.94 -11.29 -2.91
C ILE A 79 -2.71 -10.84 -3.69
N VAL A 80 -1.58 -10.63 -3.02
CA VAL A 80 -0.35 -10.13 -3.64
C VAL A 80 0.24 -11.16 -4.61
N GLU A 81 0.23 -12.45 -4.24
CA GLU A 81 0.68 -13.54 -5.10
C GLU A 81 -0.16 -13.64 -6.37
N ASN A 82 -1.49 -13.53 -6.25
CA ASN A 82 -2.39 -13.56 -7.39
C ASN A 82 -2.16 -12.38 -8.33
N TYR A 83 -2.02 -11.18 -7.77
CA TYR A 83 -1.66 -9.99 -8.54
C TYR A 83 -0.32 -10.19 -9.28
N GLN A 84 0.72 -10.64 -8.57
CA GLN A 84 2.03 -10.87 -9.17
C GLN A 84 1.98 -11.91 -10.30
N ARG A 85 1.23 -13.00 -10.10
CA ARG A 85 1.07 -14.06 -11.10
C ARG A 85 0.36 -13.55 -12.35
N ARG A 86 -0.74 -12.82 -12.19
CA ARG A 86 -1.59 -12.40 -13.32
C ARG A 86 -1.08 -11.15 -14.03
N CYS A 87 -0.55 -10.17 -13.30
CA CYS A 87 -0.09 -8.91 -13.86
C CYS A 87 1.40 -8.93 -14.25
N LEU A 88 2.23 -9.71 -13.55
CA LEU A 88 3.68 -9.77 -13.80
C LEU A 88 4.12 -11.11 -14.41
N GLY A 89 3.25 -12.12 -14.47
CA GLY A 89 3.57 -13.44 -15.01
C GLY A 89 4.54 -14.26 -14.14
N VAL A 90 4.84 -13.80 -12.92
CA VAL A 90 5.81 -14.43 -12.02
C VAL A 90 5.08 -15.30 -11.01
N ARG A 91 5.48 -16.57 -10.90
CA ARG A 91 5.06 -17.46 -9.82
C ARG A 91 6.12 -17.47 -8.73
N VAL A 92 5.68 -17.44 -7.48
CA VAL A 92 6.54 -17.55 -6.30
C VAL A 92 6.26 -18.87 -5.62
N ASP A 93 7.32 -19.57 -5.24
CA ASP A 93 7.21 -20.79 -4.46
C ASP A 93 6.85 -20.45 -3.01
N LEU A 94 5.70 -20.98 -2.57
CA LEU A 94 5.17 -20.89 -1.21
C LEU A 94 4.83 -22.30 -0.68
N SER A 95 5.49 -23.34 -1.20
CA SER A 95 5.39 -24.72 -0.69
C SER A 95 5.90 -24.84 0.75
N GLU A 96 5.55 -25.93 1.43
CA GLU A 96 5.78 -26.12 2.88
C GLU A 96 7.23 -25.84 3.32
N ASP A 97 8.23 -26.24 2.53
CA ASP A 97 9.65 -26.09 2.85
C ASP A 97 10.31 -24.83 2.23
N SER A 98 9.54 -24.01 1.52
CA SER A 98 10.06 -22.81 0.88
C SER A 98 10.45 -21.74 1.91
N GLU A 99 11.49 -20.94 1.62
CA GLU A 99 11.88 -19.82 2.50
C GLU A 99 10.71 -18.84 2.75
N GLY A 100 9.86 -18.64 1.74
CA GLY A 100 8.68 -17.79 1.84
C GLY A 100 7.65 -18.32 2.84
N ARG A 101 7.41 -19.63 2.83
CA ARG A 101 6.50 -20.30 3.76
C ARG A 101 7.04 -20.28 5.19
N VAL A 102 8.30 -20.67 5.39
CA VAL A 102 8.94 -20.66 6.72
C VAL A 102 8.86 -19.26 7.36
N LEU A 103 9.10 -18.21 6.57
CA LEU A 103 8.98 -16.84 7.06
C LEU A 103 7.55 -16.44 7.39
N LEU A 104 6.56 -16.90 6.61
CA LEU A 104 5.15 -16.65 6.84
C LEU A 104 4.63 -17.32 8.11
N ASP A 105 5.06 -18.55 8.37
CA ASP A 105 4.73 -19.29 9.58
C ASP A 105 5.34 -18.59 10.81
N SER A 106 6.61 -18.17 10.72
CA SER A 106 7.27 -17.39 11.77
C SER A 106 6.55 -16.07 12.09
N ILE A 107 6.04 -15.36 11.08
CA ILE A 107 5.22 -14.14 11.28
C ILE A 107 3.95 -14.49 12.08
N SER A 108 3.26 -15.57 11.70
CA SER A 108 2.01 -16.00 12.34
C SER A 108 2.25 -16.41 13.79
N GLU A 109 3.29 -17.19 14.06
CA GLU A 109 3.71 -17.55 15.42
C GLU A 109 4.05 -16.31 16.25
N LYS A 110 4.79 -15.36 15.66
CA LYS A 110 5.15 -14.11 16.33
C LYS A 110 3.92 -13.30 16.73
N VAL A 111 2.93 -13.16 15.84
CA VAL A 111 1.65 -12.51 16.16
C VAL A 111 0.97 -13.21 17.34
N LEU A 112 0.95 -14.54 17.35
CA LEU A 112 0.33 -15.31 18.41
C LEU A 112 1.13 -15.28 19.73
N SER A 113 2.41 -14.95 19.72
CA SER A 113 3.23 -14.83 20.94
C SER A 113 2.89 -13.61 21.80
N PHE A 114 2.33 -12.55 21.21
CA PHE A 114 2.09 -11.29 21.91
C PHE A 114 0.92 -11.33 22.88
N THR A 115 1.17 -11.05 24.17
CA THR A 115 0.11 -10.92 25.19
C THR A 115 -0.76 -9.68 24.95
N ASP A 116 -0.18 -8.59 24.43
CA ASP A 116 -0.84 -7.34 24.10
C ASP A 116 -0.36 -6.80 22.74
N VAL A 117 -1.01 -5.77 22.20
CA VAL A 117 -0.66 -5.23 20.88
C VAL A 117 0.80 -4.74 20.81
N PRO A 118 1.57 -5.16 19.78
CA PRO A 118 2.93 -4.64 19.57
C PRO A 118 2.90 -3.15 19.23
N PHE A 119 3.93 -2.37 19.56
CA PHE A 119 3.92 -0.92 19.27
C PHE A 119 3.90 -0.59 17.77
N THR A 120 4.30 -1.53 16.92
CA THR A 120 4.25 -1.45 15.46
C THR A 120 2.92 -1.92 14.88
N TRP A 121 1.94 -2.28 15.72
CA TRP A 121 0.69 -2.89 15.29
C TRP A 121 -0.08 -2.02 14.29
N ARG A 122 -0.02 -0.70 14.43
CA ARG A 122 -0.56 0.21 13.43
C ARG A 122 0.00 -0.01 12.04
N ARG A 123 1.33 -0.07 11.92
CA ARG A 123 1.99 -0.30 10.64
C ARG A 123 1.68 -1.68 10.08
N PHE A 124 1.52 -2.67 10.96
CA PHE A 124 1.11 -4.01 10.56
C PHE A 124 -0.32 -4.02 10.00
N CYS A 125 -1.26 -3.34 10.67
CA CYS A 125 -2.63 -3.19 10.19
C CYS A 125 -2.72 -2.43 8.86
N GLU A 126 -1.87 -1.42 8.62
CA GLU A 126 -1.80 -0.74 7.32
C GLU A 126 -1.48 -1.72 6.17
N LEU A 127 -0.59 -2.69 6.41
CA LEU A 127 -0.25 -3.73 5.42
C LEU A 127 -1.39 -4.73 5.21
N LEU A 128 -2.12 -5.08 6.27
CA LEU A 128 -3.24 -6.04 6.18
C LEU A 128 -4.55 -5.42 5.66
N TYR A 129 -4.70 -4.10 5.79
CA TYR A 129 -5.86 -3.37 5.31
C TYR A 129 -5.82 -3.22 3.78
N ASP A 130 -4.65 -2.87 3.25
CA ASP A 130 -4.43 -2.63 1.82
C ASP A 130 -3.07 -3.20 1.36
N PRO A 131 -3.01 -4.52 1.09
CA PRO A 131 -1.76 -5.22 0.83
C PRO A 131 -1.11 -4.82 -0.50
N LEU A 132 -1.90 -4.37 -1.48
CA LEU A 132 -1.42 -3.98 -2.81
C LEU A 132 -0.94 -2.52 -2.88
N ARG A 133 -1.24 -1.69 -1.88
CA ARG A 133 -0.88 -0.27 -1.86
C ARG A 133 0.59 0.02 -2.17
N ASN A 134 1.47 -0.77 -1.56
CA ASN A 134 2.92 -0.54 -1.61
C ASN A 134 3.70 -1.74 -2.18
N TYR A 135 3.05 -2.89 -2.35
CA TYR A 135 3.72 -4.13 -2.73
C TYR A 135 2.95 -4.86 -3.83
N SER A 136 3.60 -5.03 -4.97
CA SER A 136 3.17 -5.88 -6.09
C SER A 136 3.91 -7.22 -6.14
N ASP A 137 4.79 -7.44 -5.18
CA ASP A 137 5.77 -8.53 -5.13
C ASP A 137 5.62 -9.22 -3.77
N VAL A 138 5.20 -10.48 -3.79
CA VAL A 138 4.83 -11.25 -2.60
C VAL A 138 6.02 -11.48 -1.67
N SER A 139 7.22 -11.71 -2.22
CA SER A 139 8.44 -11.88 -1.41
C SER A 139 8.79 -10.58 -0.67
N LYS A 140 8.60 -9.42 -1.31
CA LYS A 140 8.78 -8.11 -0.64
C LYS A 140 7.70 -7.86 0.40
N TYR A 141 6.46 -8.24 0.12
CA TYR A 141 5.34 -8.12 1.04
C TYR A 141 5.56 -8.95 2.32
N ILE A 142 5.91 -10.23 2.20
CA ILE A 142 6.20 -11.11 3.36
C ILE A 142 7.37 -10.54 4.18
N ARG A 143 8.45 -10.08 3.53
CA ARG A 143 9.58 -9.43 4.23
C ARG A 143 9.20 -8.13 4.94
N ALA A 144 8.24 -7.38 4.39
CA ALA A 144 7.72 -6.18 5.04
C ALA A 144 6.92 -6.51 6.30
N LEU A 145 6.05 -7.51 6.23
CA LEU A 145 5.31 -8.02 7.40
C LEU A 145 6.28 -8.49 8.49
N SER A 146 7.27 -9.32 8.14
CA SER A 146 8.30 -9.80 9.06
C SER A 146 9.02 -8.64 9.78
N ARG A 147 9.50 -7.63 9.05
CA ARG A 147 10.18 -6.49 9.66
C ARG A 147 9.32 -5.70 10.63
N VAL A 148 8.03 -5.55 10.32
CA VAL A 148 7.12 -4.75 11.14
C VAL A 148 6.75 -5.50 12.42
N ILE A 149 6.61 -6.82 12.36
CA ILE A 149 6.20 -7.63 13.52
C ILE A 149 7.39 -8.06 14.40
N ASP A 150 8.61 -7.99 13.89
CA ASP A 150 9.84 -8.33 14.61
C ASP A 150 10.21 -7.29 15.67
N VAL A 151 9.37 -7.24 16.71
CA VAL A 151 9.54 -6.37 17.87
C VAL A 151 9.38 -7.17 19.16
N GLN A 152 10.00 -6.69 20.23
CA GLN A 152 9.91 -7.31 21.55
C GLN A 152 8.91 -6.60 22.48
N MET A 153 8.68 -5.30 22.26
CA MET A 153 7.85 -4.47 23.14
C MET A 153 6.40 -4.35 22.64
N THR A 154 5.48 -4.34 23.60
CA THR A 154 4.08 -3.97 23.40
C THR A 154 3.87 -2.46 23.57
N GLU A 155 2.71 -1.95 23.14
CA GLU A 155 2.36 -0.54 23.30
C GLU A 155 2.41 -0.09 24.76
N LYS A 156 1.91 -0.92 25.69
CA LYS A 156 1.88 -0.59 27.12
C LYS A 156 3.28 -0.47 27.71
N GLU A 157 4.18 -1.40 27.36
CA GLU A 157 5.57 -1.39 27.82
C GLU A 157 6.33 -0.18 27.24
N CYS A 158 6.11 0.12 25.96
CA CYS A 158 6.69 1.30 25.32
C CYS A 158 6.27 2.59 26.03
N GLN A 159 4.97 2.73 26.35
CA GLN A 159 4.47 3.88 27.09
C GLN A 159 4.98 3.94 28.54
N ALA A 160 5.13 2.79 29.21
CA ALA A 160 5.71 2.74 30.55
C ALA A 160 7.17 3.20 30.54
N ASN A 161 7.97 2.73 29.58
CA ASN A 161 9.37 3.11 29.43
C ASN A 161 9.55 4.60 29.13
N LEU A 162 8.68 5.20 28.31
CA LEU A 162 8.70 6.65 28.05
C LEU A 162 8.43 7.48 29.31
N ARG A 163 7.58 7.00 30.23
CA ARG A 163 7.28 7.70 31.49
C ARG A 163 8.40 7.60 32.52
N LEU A 164 9.26 6.59 32.42
CA LEU A 164 10.39 6.36 33.32
C LEU A 164 11.67 7.07 32.88
N GLN A 165 11.72 7.66 31.68
CA GLN A 165 12.87 8.47 31.30
C GLN A 165 12.94 9.73 32.16
N PRO A 166 14.08 10.02 32.81
CA PRO A 166 14.26 11.28 33.51
C PRO A 166 14.08 12.42 32.52
N GLN A 167 13.22 13.39 32.87
CA GLN A 167 13.02 14.59 32.07
C GLN A 167 14.39 15.20 31.77
N PRO A 168 14.74 15.48 30.51
CA PRO A 168 15.96 16.20 30.23
C PRO A 168 15.89 17.53 30.97
N ILE A 169 16.83 17.75 31.89
CA ILE A 169 17.07 19.07 32.47
C ILE A 169 17.25 19.99 31.27
N GLN A 170 16.31 20.92 31.08
CA GLN A 170 16.39 21.93 30.03
C GLN A 170 17.57 22.86 30.35
N SER A 171 18.80 22.42 30.07
CA SER A 171 19.86 23.36 29.80
C SER A 171 19.58 23.93 28.41
N PHE A 172 19.17 25.20 28.38
CA PHE A 172 19.17 26.00 27.16
C PHE A 172 20.61 26.13 26.67
N THR A 173 21.09 25.13 25.93
CA THR A 173 22.17 25.32 24.98
C THR A 173 21.51 25.56 23.62
N PRO A 174 21.83 26.66 22.92
CA PRO A 174 21.34 26.85 21.57
C PRO A 174 21.90 25.71 20.72
N VAL A 175 21.00 24.90 20.15
CA VAL A 175 21.34 23.88 19.17
C VAL A 175 21.97 24.60 17.97
N GLN A 176 23.30 24.61 17.90
CA GLN A 176 23.97 24.86 16.65
C GLN A 176 23.65 23.68 15.74
N ILE A 177 22.74 23.91 14.79
CA ILE A 177 22.44 22.98 13.71
C ILE A 177 23.71 22.89 12.86
N PHE A 178 24.60 21.96 13.20
CA PHE A 178 25.62 21.49 12.28
C PHE A 178 24.92 20.58 11.27
N PHE A 179 24.75 21.09 10.05
CA PHE A 179 24.42 20.26 8.90
C PHE A 179 25.62 19.36 8.62
N ASP A 180 25.56 18.12 9.10
CA ASP A 180 26.47 17.07 8.64
C ASP A 180 25.96 16.56 7.28
N GLU A 181 26.45 17.19 6.20
CA GLU A 181 26.16 16.84 4.80
C GLU A 181 26.75 15.49 4.34
N GLY A 182 27.10 14.60 5.28
CA GLY A 182 28.04 13.51 5.05
C GLY A 182 27.49 12.09 5.13
N ASN A 183 26.21 11.75 4.87
CA ASN A 183 25.85 10.31 4.79
C ASN A 183 24.55 9.92 4.03
N LEU A 184 24.23 10.60 2.92
CA LEU A 184 23.19 10.10 2.01
C LEU A 184 23.79 9.00 1.10
N LYS A 185 23.36 7.74 1.31
CA LYS A 185 23.86 6.57 0.57
C LYS A 185 23.79 6.81 -0.95
N MET A 186 24.90 6.51 -1.64
CA MET A 186 25.09 6.68 -3.10
C MET A 186 23.97 6.05 -3.97
N SER A 187 23.22 5.08 -3.43
CA SER A 187 22.05 4.46 -4.07
C SER A 187 20.86 5.42 -4.21
N ASP A 188 20.63 6.29 -3.22
CA ASP A 188 19.47 7.18 -3.18
C ASP A 188 19.68 8.39 -4.09
N ARG A 189 20.92 8.91 -4.17
CA ARG A 189 21.30 9.96 -5.14
C ARG A 189 21.11 9.51 -6.59
N LYS A 190 21.48 8.28 -6.94
CA LYS A 190 21.26 7.74 -8.30
C LYS A 190 19.77 7.60 -8.63
N ARG A 191 18.94 7.20 -7.66
CA ARG A 191 17.50 6.99 -7.84
C ARG A 191 16.75 8.32 -8.00
N ILE A 192 17.11 9.34 -7.21
CA ILE A 192 16.56 10.69 -7.31
C ILE A 192 16.98 11.34 -8.64
N ASN A 193 18.26 11.25 -9.03
CA ASN A 193 18.73 11.83 -10.29
C ASN A 193 18.05 11.18 -11.51
N LYS A 194 17.83 9.86 -11.50
CA LYS A 194 17.09 9.17 -12.57
C LYS A 194 15.63 9.64 -12.63
N SER A 195 14.96 9.76 -11.50
CA SER A 195 13.57 10.26 -11.42
C SER A 195 13.44 11.70 -11.94
N VAL A 196 14.42 12.55 -11.66
CA VAL A 196 14.43 13.95 -12.13
C VAL A 196 14.66 14.04 -13.64
N GLU A 197 15.55 13.22 -14.20
CA GLU A 197 15.79 13.20 -15.65
C GLU A 197 14.60 12.62 -16.42
N ASP A 198 13.95 11.59 -15.90
CA ASP A 198 12.72 11.02 -16.50
C ASP A 198 11.58 12.06 -16.48
N ALA A 199 11.46 12.85 -15.41
CA ALA A 199 10.48 13.94 -15.32
C ALA A 199 10.77 15.08 -16.32
N LYS A 200 12.04 15.50 -16.48
CA LYS A 200 12.43 16.49 -17.49
C LYS A 200 12.13 16.02 -18.90
N LYS A 201 12.36 14.73 -19.20
CA LYS A 201 12.09 14.15 -20.51
C LYS A 201 10.58 14.14 -20.83
N ARG A 202 9.74 13.79 -19.84
CA ARG A 202 8.27 13.85 -19.97
C ARG A 202 7.76 15.27 -20.20
N LEU A 203 8.29 16.23 -19.46
CA LEU A 203 7.92 17.64 -19.62
C LEU A 203 8.32 18.17 -21.00
N LYS A 204 9.49 17.79 -21.52
CA LYS A 204 9.93 18.20 -22.86
C LYS A 204 9.02 17.65 -23.96
N LEU A 205 8.61 16.38 -23.86
CA LEU A 205 7.66 15.76 -24.78
C LEU A 205 6.29 16.46 -24.76
N ALA A 206 5.77 16.76 -23.56
CA ALA A 206 4.50 17.48 -23.42
C ALA A 206 4.53 18.88 -24.04
N ILE A 207 5.65 19.61 -23.88
CA ILE A 207 5.83 20.93 -24.49
C ILE A 207 5.92 20.83 -26.02
N GLU A 208 6.52 19.78 -26.55
CA GLU A 208 6.65 19.55 -27.99
C GLU A 208 5.31 19.17 -28.63
N GLU A 209 4.55 18.30 -27.97
CA GLU A 209 3.17 17.93 -28.35
C GLU A 209 2.23 19.15 -28.30
N GLU A 210 2.34 20.02 -27.29
CA GLU A 210 1.53 21.25 -27.23
C GLU A 210 1.87 22.21 -28.38
N LYS A 211 3.15 22.32 -28.77
CA LYS A 211 3.58 23.14 -29.91
C LYS A 211 3.07 22.60 -31.24
N GLU A 212 3.12 21.28 -31.44
CA GLU A 212 2.61 20.62 -32.64
C GLU A 212 1.09 20.80 -32.75
N ASN A 213 0.36 20.60 -31.65
CA ASN A 213 -1.08 20.83 -31.59
C ASN A 213 -1.48 22.30 -31.86
N ARG A 214 -0.67 23.27 -31.41
CA ARG A 214 -0.87 24.69 -31.77
C ARG A 214 -0.62 24.95 -33.25
N TYR A 215 0.39 24.33 -33.85
CA TYR A 215 0.71 24.50 -35.28
C TYR A 215 -0.39 23.92 -36.18
N LEU A 216 -0.93 22.76 -35.83
CA LEU A 216 -2.05 22.12 -36.53
C LEU A 216 -3.33 22.97 -36.43
N LYS A 217 -3.62 23.56 -35.25
CA LYS A 217 -4.75 24.50 -35.10
C LYS A 217 -4.58 25.79 -35.90
N ALA A 218 -3.35 26.28 -36.07
CA ALA A 218 -3.09 27.50 -36.83
C ALA A 218 -3.19 27.31 -38.36
N ASN A 219 -2.93 26.11 -38.86
CA ASN A 219 -2.87 25.80 -40.30
C ASN A 219 -4.08 24.99 -40.84
N GLY A 220 -5.03 24.62 -39.98
CA GLY A 220 -6.23 23.85 -40.33
C GLY A 220 -7.43 24.65 -40.88
N HIS A 221 -7.24 25.91 -41.26
CA HIS A 221 -8.23 26.68 -42.00
C HIS A 221 -7.70 27.07 -43.38
N LYS A 222 -7.88 26.16 -44.33
CA LYS A 222 -8.07 26.46 -45.75
C LYS A 222 -9.16 25.56 -46.30
#